data_AF-A0A1M6ZZZ0-F1
#
_entry.id   AF-A0A1M6ZZZ0-F1
#
_cell.length_a   1.000
_cell.length_b   1.000
_cell.length_c   1.000
_cell.angle_alpha   90.00
_cell.angle_beta   90.00
_cell.angle_gamma   90.00
#
_symmetry.space_group_name_H-M   'P 1'
#
loop_
_entity.id
_entity.type
_entity.pdbx_description
1 polymer ?
#
loop_
_entity_poly.entity_id
_entity_poly.type
_entity_poly.pdbx_seq_one_letter_code
_entity_poly.pdbx_strand_id
1 'polypeptide(L)' 'MRVSKWGNSLAVRLPKALVEQLGLKEGGELNVVAVGNDTIAVETKEARRFRALDQLSKRKWTLPEDYKFDRDGANER' A
#
# COMPACT_ATOMS: atom_id res chain seq x y z
N MET A 1 -8.78 -2.90 -22.75
CA MET A 1 -7.82 -1.86 -22.34
C MET A 1 -6.57 -2.01 -23.20
N ARG A 2 -5.88 -0.92 -23.55
CA ARG A 2 -4.60 -0.96 -24.28
C ARG A 2 -3.52 -0.32 -23.41
N VAL A 3 -2.31 -0.85 -23.51
CA VAL A 3 -1.12 -0.26 -22.90
C VAL A 3 -0.64 0.89 -23.80
N SER A 4 -0.36 2.04 -23.21
CA SER A 4 0.09 3.25 -23.90
C SER A 4 1.36 3.78 -23.26
N LYS A 5 2.17 4.51 -24.02
CA LYS A 5 3.36 5.19 -23.49
C LYS A 5 2.95 6.47 -22.75
N TRP A 6 3.45 6.66 -21.53
CA TRP A 6 3.35 7.90 -20.76
C TRP A 6 4.75 8.29 -20.29
N GLY A 7 5.32 9.34 -20.92
CA GLY A 7 6.73 9.69 -20.73
C GLY A 7 7.64 8.53 -21.15
N ASN A 8 8.52 8.10 -20.24
CA ASN A 8 9.42 6.95 -20.44
C ASN A 8 8.83 5.62 -19.96
N SER A 9 7.58 5.62 -19.49
CA SER A 9 6.92 4.45 -18.89
C SER A 9 5.71 4.00 -19.70
N LEU A 10 5.18 2.83 -19.35
CA LEU A 10 3.92 2.31 -19.89
C LEU A 10 2.77 2.52 -18.89
N ALA A 11 1.58 2.78 -19.41
CA ALA A 11 0.39 3.05 -18.63
C ALA A 11 -0.81 2.29 -19.22
N VAL A 12 -1.76 1.93 -18.34
CA VAL A 12 -3.06 1.36 -18.71
C VAL A 12 -4.17 2.33 -18.34
N ARG A 13 -5.22 2.38 -19.15
CA ARG A 13 -6.41 3.18 -18.81
C ARG A 13 -7.27 2.44 -17.82
N LEU A 14 -7.55 3.05 -16.67
CA LEU A 14 -8.50 2.53 -15.71
C LEU A 14 -9.94 2.94 -16.09
N PRO A 15 -10.88 1.99 -16.20
CA PRO A 15 -12.30 2.27 -16.32
C PRO A 15 -12.81 3.17 -15.18
N LYS A 16 -13.76 4.06 -15.49
CA LYS A 16 -14.34 5.00 -14.51
C LYS A 16 -14.88 4.30 -13.26
N ALA A 17 -15.54 3.15 -13.42
CA ALA A 17 -16.06 2.36 -12.29
C ALA A 17 -14.95 1.94 -11.31
N LEU A 18 -13.76 1.57 -11.81
CA LEU A 18 -12.63 1.22 -10.94
C LEU A 18 -12.03 2.44 -10.25
N VAL A 19 -11.97 3.59 -10.95
CA VAL A 19 -11.52 4.85 -10.37
C VAL A 19 -12.43 5.26 -9.20
N GLU A 20 -13.74 5.17 -9.38
CA GLU A 20 -14.73 5.50 -8.35
C GLU A 20 -14.70 4.52 -7.18
N GLN A 21 -14.67 3.21 -7.45
CA GLN A 21 -14.64 2.17 -6.42
C GLN A 21 -13.36 2.25 -5.55
N LEU A 22 -12.21 2.57 -6.17
CA LEU A 22 -10.94 2.71 -5.47
C LEU A 22 -10.71 4.14 -4.93
N GLY A 23 -11.65 5.07 -5.17
CA GLY A 23 -11.52 6.47 -4.74
C GLY A 23 -10.32 7.20 -5.33
N LEU A 24 -9.84 6.77 -6.50
CA LEU A 24 -8.66 7.33 -7.14
C LEU A 24 -8.94 8.72 -7.68
N LYS A 25 -7.97 9.61 -7.51
CA LYS A 25 -7.99 10.97 -8.04
C LYS A 25 -6.76 11.19 -8.93
N GLU A 26 -6.82 12.20 -9.78
CA GLU A 26 -5.64 12.63 -10.52
C GLU A 26 -4.52 13.02 -9.53
N GLY A 27 -3.29 12.59 -9.83
CA GLY A 27 -2.15 12.70 -8.90
C GLY A 27 -2.18 11.70 -7.73
N GLY A 28 -3.17 10.80 -7.67
CA GLY A 28 -3.24 9.73 -6.69
C GLY A 28 -2.17 8.66 -6.90
N GLU A 29 -1.79 7.99 -5.81
CA GLU A 29 -0.75 6.94 -5.82
C GLU A 29 -1.36 5.54 -5.76
N LEU A 30 -0.83 4.65 -6.60
CA LEU A 30 -1.08 3.21 -6.55
C LEU A 30 0.26 2.48 -6.38
N ASN A 31 0.28 1.48 -5.51
CA ASN A 31 1.45 0.63 -5.31
C ASN A 31 1.19 -0.75 -5.92
N VAL A 32 2.15 -1.26 -6.68
CA VAL A 32 2.14 -2.66 -7.12
C VAL A 32 2.55 -3.54 -5.93
N VAL A 33 1.71 -4.50 -5.56
CA VAL A 33 1.94 -5.37 -4.39
C VAL A 33 2.32 -6.78 -4.74
N ALA A 34 1.94 -7.25 -5.92
CA ALA A 34 2.29 -8.57 -6.42
C ALA A 34 2.28 -8.57 -7.95
N VAL A 35 3.19 -9.36 -8.51
CA VAL A 35 3.21 -9.71 -9.92
C VAL A 35 3.19 -11.23 -10.00
N GLY A 36 2.16 -11.78 -10.63
CA GLY A 36 2.08 -13.19 -11.00
C GLY A 36 2.38 -13.39 -12.48
N ASN A 37 2.15 -14.61 -12.98
CA ASN A 37 2.44 -14.97 -14.37
C ASN A 37 1.77 -14.01 -15.38
N ASP A 38 0.51 -13.63 -15.16
CA ASP A 38 -0.26 -12.73 -16.04
C ASP A 38 -1.07 -11.69 -15.26
N THR A 39 -0.76 -11.49 -13.98
CA THR A 39 -1.55 -10.64 -13.08
C THR A 39 -0.69 -9.61 -12.38
N ILE A 40 -1.19 -8.38 -12.32
CA ILE A 40 -0.61 -7.30 -11.53
C ILE A 40 -1.66 -6.92 -10.49
N ALA A 41 -1.31 -7.07 -9.22
CA ALA A 41 -2.12 -6.59 -8.11
C ALA A 41 -1.62 -5.22 -7.67
N VAL A 42 -2.55 -4.27 -7.54
CA VAL A 42 -2.27 -2.92 -7.05
C VAL A 42 -3.10 -2.64 -5.81
N GLU A 43 -2.57 -1.81 -4.91
CA GLU A 43 -3.27 -1.31 -3.73
C GLU A 43 -3.11 0.20 -3.60
N THR A 44 -4.11 0.85 -3.00
CA THR A 44 -4.02 2.26 -2.61
C THR A 44 -3.16 2.43 -1.35
N LYS A 45 -2.72 3.67 -1.10
CA LYS A 45 -1.96 4.00 0.11
C LYS A 45 -2.76 3.71 1.40
N GLU A 46 -4.06 4.01 1.42
CA GLU A 46 -4.92 3.66 2.55
C GLU A 46 -5.02 2.14 2.73
N ALA A 47 -5.24 1.38 1.64
CA ALA A 47 -5.33 -0.08 1.69
C ALA A 47 -4.05 -0.70 2.26
N ARG A 48 -2.88 -0.19 1.84
CA ARG A 48 -1.58 -0.59 2.41
C ARG A 48 -1.51 -0.39 3.92
N ARG A 49 -1.96 0.78 4.41
CA ARG A 49 -1.96 1.11 5.84
C ARG A 49 -2.86 0.16 6.61
N PHE A 50 -4.07 -0.11 6.13
CA PHE A 50 -4.99 -1.05 6.77
C PHE A 50 -4.42 -2.46 6.82
N ARG A 51 -3.83 -2.94 5.71
CA ARG A 51 -3.14 -4.23 5.68
C ARG A 51 -2.01 -4.30 6.71
N ALA A 52 -1.20 -3.25 6.85
CA ALA A 52 -0.13 -3.22 7.85
C ALA A 52 -0.66 -3.28 9.29
N LEU A 53 -1.76 -2.57 9.58
CA LEU A 53 -2.41 -2.60 10.90
C LEU A 53 -3.02 -3.98 11.20
N ASP A 54 -3.65 -4.61 10.21
CA ASP A 54 -4.17 -5.97 10.33
C ASP A 54 -3.06 -7.00 10.58
N GLN A 55 -1.92 -6.86 9.90
CA GLN A 55 -0.76 -7.71 10.15
C GLN A 55 -0.17 -7.48 11.56
N LEU A 56 -0.18 -6.24 12.06
CA LEU A 56 0.27 -5.94 13.41
C LEU A 56 -0.67 -6.55 14.46
N SER A 57 -1.99 -6.40 14.28
CA SER A 57 -2.98 -6.94 15.22
C SER A 57 -2.95 -8.47 15.30
N LYS A 58 -2.73 -9.15 14.17
CA LYS A 58 -2.57 -10.62 14.09
C LYS A 58 -1.43 -11.16 14.92
N ARG A 59 -0.38 -10.37 15.16
CA ARG A 59 0.74 -10.77 16.02
C ARG A 59 0.35 -10.89 17.49
N LYS A 60 -0.81 -10.35 17.89
CA LYS A 60 -1.34 -10.35 19.27
C LYS A 60 -0.25 -10.00 20.30
N TRP A 61 0.65 -9.11 19.93
CA TRP A 61 1.78 -8.78 20.78
C TRP A 61 1.28 -7.96 21.96
N THR A 62 1.52 -8.47 23.16
CA THR A 62 1.21 -7.79 24.42
C THR A 62 2.46 -7.10 24.94
N LEU A 63 2.30 -5.84 25.33
CA LEU A 63 3.36 -5.07 25.96
C LEU A 63 3.54 -5.57 27.41
N PRO A 64 4.78 -5.76 27.89
CA PRO A 64 5.05 -5.96 29.32
C PRO A 64 4.45 -4.84 30.17
N GLU A 65 4.15 -5.12 31.44
CA GLU A 65 3.54 -4.13 32.35
C GLU A 65 4.37 -2.85 32.49
N ASP A 66 5.69 -2.98 32.49
CA ASP A 66 6.63 -1.86 32.60
C ASP A 66 7.13 -1.32 31.25
N TYR A 67 6.49 -1.71 30.14
CA TYR A 67 6.95 -1.28 28.82
C TYR A 67 6.70 0.21 28.61
N LYS A 68 7.80 0.94 28.40
CA LYS A 68 7.80 2.32 27.95
C LYS A 68 8.60 2.42 26.67
N PHE A 69 7.96 2.87 25.59
CA PHE A 69 8.67 3.14 24.35
C PHE A 69 9.59 4.34 24.54
N ASP A 70 10.90 4.12 24.44
CA ASP A 70 11.92 5.17 24.41
C ASP A 70 12.44 5.35 22.99
N ARG A 71 12.22 6.53 22.43
CA ARG A 71 12.63 6.86 21.06
C ARG A 71 14.14 7.04 20.96
N ASP A 72 14.76 7.63 21.97
CA ASP A 72 16.18 8.00 21.89
C ASP A 72 17.04 6.75 22.04
N GLY A 73 16.76 5.90 23.04
CA GLY A 73 17.40 4.60 23.17
C GLY A 73 17.18 3.66 21.97
N ALA A 74 16.04 3.73 21.29
CA ALA A 74 15.78 2.93 20.08
C ALA A 74 16.57 3.41 18.83
N ASN A 75 17.07 4.65 18.84
CA ASN A 75 17.81 5.25 17.73
C ASN A 75 19.32 5.37 18.00
N GLU A 76 19.81 4.96 19.17
CA GLU A 76 21.24 4.81 19.42
C GLU A 76 21.79 3.70 18.50
N ARG A 77 22.63 4.12 17.55
CA ARG A 77 23.36 3.28 16.61
C ARG A 77 24.79 3.79 16.48
#